data_AF-A0A7W9PDW9-F1
#
_entry.id   AF-A0A7W9PDW9-F1
#
_cell.length_a   1.000
_cell.length_b   1.000
_cell.length_c   1.000
_cell.angle_alpha   90.00
_cell.angle_beta   90.00
_cell.angle_gamma   90.00
#
_symmetry.space_group_name_H-M   'P 1'
#
loop_
_entity.id
_entity.type
_entity.pdbx_description
1 polymer ?
#
loop_
_entity_poly.entity_id
_entity_poly.type
_entity_poly.pdbx_seq_one_letter_code
_entity_poly.pdbx_strand_id
1 'polypeptide(L)' 'MRRLWIVVDLVLLVLCVGAAVPSWRHGLTTTSFAASGEQPAFEATRYSGSWIGLSALLFAIAGLAAIDLVARCARSR' A
#
# COMPACT_ATOMS: atom_id res chain seq x y z
N MET A 1 15.43 17.17 -19.38
CA MET A 1 15.55 15.96 -18.52
C MET A 1 14.93 16.11 -17.12
N ARG A 2 15.26 17.12 -16.29
CA ARG A 2 14.75 17.19 -14.90
C ARG A 2 13.22 17.20 -14.75
N ARG A 3 12.50 17.97 -15.57
CA ARG A 3 11.01 18.03 -15.55
C ARG A 3 10.37 16.67 -15.84
N LEU A 4 10.99 15.85 -16.69
CA LEU A 4 10.51 14.50 -16.97
C LEU A 4 10.57 13.63 -15.70
N TRP A 5 11.67 13.68 -14.96
CA TRP A 5 11.81 12.93 -13.71
C TRP A 5 10.80 13.33 -12.64
N ILE A 6 10.48 14.62 -12.52
CA ILE A 6 9.40 15.10 -11.63
C ILE A 6 8.06 14.47 -12.00
N VAL A 7 7.73 14.41 -13.30
CA VAL A 7 6.50 13.77 -13.77
C VAL A 7 6.51 12.26 -13.49
N VAL A 8 7.65 11.60 -13.72
CA VAL A 8 7.81 10.16 -13.45
C VAL A 8 7.60 9.86 -11.97
N ASP A 9 8.24 10.61 -11.06
CA ASP A 9 8.08 10.41 -9.61
C ASP A 9 6.62 10.61 -9.18
N LEU A 10 5.95 11.64 -9.71
CA LEU A 10 4.54 11.91 -9.42
C LEU A 10 3.63 10.77 -9.90
N VAL A 11 3.83 10.30 -11.14
CA VAL A 11 3.05 9.20 -11.70
C VAL A 11 3.29 7.91 -10.90
N LEU A 12 4.55 7.60 -10.60
CA LEU A 12 4.91 6.43 -9.81
C LEU A 12 4.28 6.47 -8.42
N LEU A 13 4.34 7.62 -7.74
CA LEU A 13 3.71 7.85 -6.45
C LEU A 13 2.20 7.55 -6.51
N VAL A 14 1.49 8.14 -7.48
CA VAL A 14 0.03 7.98 -7.61
C VAL A 14 -0.34 6.52 -7.91
N LEU A 15 0.38 5.88 -8.84
CA LEU A 15 0.11 4.48 -9.20
C LEU A 15 0.40 3.53 -8.04
N CYS A 16 1.53 3.70 -7.35
CA CYS A 16 1.89 2.86 -6.21
C CYS A 16 0.91 3.00 -5.05
N VAL A 17 0.53 4.22 -4.68
CA VAL A 17 -0.48 4.45 -3.62
C VAL A 17 -1.83 3.89 -4.04
N GLY A 18 -2.25 4.16 -5.29
CA GLY A 18 -3.51 3.67 -5.84
C GLY A 18 -3.62 2.15 -5.88
N ALA A 19 -2.50 1.44 -6.12
CA ALA A 19 -2.43 -0.02 -6.14
C ALA A 19 -2.19 -0.64 -4.75
N ALA A 20 -1.57 0.08 -3.82
CA ALA A 20 -1.26 -0.44 -2.49
C ALA A 20 -2.55 -0.70 -1.68
N VAL A 21 -3.50 0.23 -1.71
CA VAL A 21 -4.78 0.10 -0.99
C VAL A 21 -5.59 -1.13 -1.41
N PRO A 22 -5.88 -1.39 -2.70
CA PRO A 22 -6.58 -2.60 -3.10
C PRO A 22 -5.75 -3.86 -2.80
N SER A 23 -4.43 -3.81 -2.93
CA SER A 23 -3.55 -4.94 -2.56
C SER A 23 -3.68 -5.30 -1.08
N TRP A 24 -3.72 -4.29 -0.19
CA TRP A 24 -3.99 -4.50 1.23
C TRP A 24 -5.34 -5.17 1.45
N ARG A 25 -6.40 -4.64 0.82
CA ARG A 25 -7.77 -5.18 0.96
C ARG A 25 -7.88 -6.62 0.49
N HIS A 26 -7.25 -6.98 -0.64
CA HIS A 26 -7.18 -8.35 -1.12
C HIS A 26 -6.33 -9.27 -0.23
N GLY A 27 -5.45 -8.68 0.58
CA GLY A 27 -4.68 -9.40 1.58
C GLY A 27 -5.47 -9.80 2.82
N LEU A 28 -6.67 -9.26 3.03
CA LEU A 28 -7.50 -9.56 4.19
C LEU A 28 -8.64 -10.51 3.80
N THR A 29 -8.81 -11.57 4.58
CA THR A 29 -10.01 -12.40 4.53
C THR A 29 -10.55 -12.54 5.94
N THR A 30 -11.77 -12.07 6.14
CA THR A 30 -12.39 -12.04 7.45
C THR A 30 -13.52 -13.07 7.50
N THR A 31 -13.47 -13.94 8.49
CA THR A 31 -14.45 -15.01 8.69
C THR A 31 -15.08 -14.87 10.06
N SER A 32 -16.40 -14.76 10.10
CA SER A 32 -17.18 -14.77 11.33
C SER A 32 -17.49 -16.20 11.77
N PHE A 33 -17.23 -16.50 13.04
CA PHE A 33 -17.56 -17.77 13.67
C PHE A 33 -18.63 -17.55 14.73
N ALA A 34 -19.72 -18.32 14.65
CA ALA A 34 -20.76 -18.31 15.66
C ALA A 34 -20.27 -18.94 16.98
N ALA A 35 -20.94 -18.62 18.09
CA ALA A 35 -20.68 -19.27 19.35
C ALA A 35 -20.95 -20.79 19.26
N SER A 36 -20.11 -21.59 19.93
CA SER A 36 -20.21 -23.04 19.94
C SER A 36 -19.78 -23.60 21.29
N GLY A 37 -20.73 -24.11 22.08
CA GLY A 37 -20.49 -24.54 23.46
C GLY A 37 -20.02 -23.36 24.31
N GLU A 38 -18.91 -23.54 25.03
CA GLU A 38 -18.28 -22.50 25.85
C GLU A 38 -17.47 -21.49 25.04
N GLN A 39 -17.31 -21.69 23.71
CA GLN A 39 -16.58 -20.75 22.88
C GLN A 39 -17.51 -19.63 22.37
N PRO A 40 -17.22 -18.35 22.69
CA PRO A 40 -18.04 -17.23 22.23
C PRO A 40 -17.87 -17.00 20.73
N ALA A 41 -18.80 -16.24 20.13
CA ALA A 41 -18.66 -15.78 18.75
C ALA A 41 -17.44 -14.88 18.60
N PHE A 42 -16.71 -15.03 17.49
CA PHE A 42 -15.53 -14.23 17.20
C PHE A 42 -15.34 -14.05 15.69
N GLU A 43 -14.49 -13.08 15.34
CA GLU A 43 -14.12 -12.80 13.97
C GLU A 43 -12.62 -13.05 13.81
N ALA A 44 -12.24 -13.89 12.84
CA ALA A 44 -10.85 -14.15 12.52
C ALA A 44 -10.48 -13.47 11.21
N THR A 45 -9.37 -12.74 11.20
CA THR A 45 -8.80 -12.17 9.98
C THR A 45 -7.56 -12.93 9.58
N ARG A 46 -7.57 -13.49 8.37
CA ARG A 46 -6.41 -14.11 7.73
C ARG A 46 -5.71 -13.09 6.84
N TYR A 47 -4.39 -13.06 6.92
CA TYR A 47 -3.53 -12.21 6.09
C TYR A 47 -2.86 -13.04 5.01
N SER A 48 -3.06 -12.69 3.74
CA SER A 48 -2.30 -13.25 2.62
C SER A 48 -0.95 -12.55 2.52
N GLY A 49 0.13 -13.28 2.84
CA GLY A 49 1.49 -12.74 2.82
C GLY A 49 1.90 -12.13 1.47
N SER A 50 1.44 -12.69 0.35
CA SER A 50 1.76 -12.15 -0.98
C SER A 50 1.12 -10.78 -1.24
N TRP A 51 -0.17 -10.63 -0.88
CA TRP A 51 -0.89 -9.37 -1.04
C TRP A 51 -0.44 -8.30 -0.05
N ILE A 52 -0.21 -8.67 1.21
CA ILE A 52 0.32 -7.76 2.24
C ILE A 52 1.75 -7.34 1.90
N GLY A 53 2.59 -8.28 1.46
CA GLY A 53 3.96 -8.00 1.01
C GLY A 53 3.99 -7.06 -0.19
N LEU A 54 3.12 -7.29 -1.19
CA LEU A 54 2.96 -6.39 -2.34
C LEU A 54 2.53 -4.98 -1.91
N SER A 55 1.53 -4.88 -1.02
CA SER A 55 1.08 -3.59 -0.49
C SER A 55 2.21 -2.84 0.21
N ALA A 56 3.00 -3.53 1.04
CA ALA A 56 4.14 -2.92 1.74
C ALA A 56 5.21 -2.45 0.75
N LEU A 57 5.54 -3.26 -0.26
CA LEU A 57 6.50 -2.90 -1.31
C LEU A 57 6.04 -1.65 -2.08
N LEU A 58 4.76 -1.60 -2.49
CA LEU A 58 4.20 -0.46 -3.20
C LEU A 58 4.28 0.83 -2.35
N PHE A 59 3.97 0.76 -1.06
CA PHE A 59 4.14 1.92 -0.18
C PHE A 59 5.60 2.35 -0.01
N ALA A 60 6.54 1.41 0.06
CA ALA A 60 7.97 1.73 0.11
C ALA A 60 8.43 2.46 -1.16
N ILE A 61 8.05 1.96 -2.34
CA ILE A 61 8.34 2.60 -3.63
C ILE A 61 7.70 3.99 -3.72
N ALA A 62 6.45 4.12 -3.29
CA ALA A 62 5.75 5.41 -3.22
C ALA A 62 6.49 6.41 -2.31
N GLY A 63 6.95 5.96 -1.15
CA GLY A 63 7.74 6.80 -0.22
C GLY A 63 9.03 7.32 -0.85
N LEU A 64 9.76 6.46 -1.55
CA LEU A 64 10.96 6.86 -2.29
C LEU A 64 10.63 7.88 -3.39
N ALA A 65 9.61 7.62 -4.20
CA ALA A 65 9.17 8.54 -5.25
C ALA A 65 8.77 9.92 -4.68
N ALA A 66 8.11 9.95 -3.52
CA ALA A 66 7.75 11.20 -2.85
C ALA A 66 8.98 11.99 -2.37
N ILE A 67 9.97 11.32 -1.76
CA ILE A 67 11.22 11.97 -1.32
C ILE A 67 11.94 12.57 -2.53
N ASP A 68 12.07 11.79 -3.59
CA ASP A 68 12.72 12.20 -4.83
C ASP A 68 12.01 13.39 -5.49
N LEU A 69 10.68 13.34 -5.57
CA LEU A 69 9.84 14.42 -6.08
C LEU A 69 10.08 15.72 -5.30
N VAL A 70 10.01 15.66 -3.97
CA VAL A 70 10.24 16.82 -3.09
C VAL A 70 11.65 17.37 -3.29
N ALA A 71 12.67 16.51 -3.30
CA ALA A 71 14.05 16.92 -3.46
C ALA A 71 14.30 17.59 -4.82
N ARG A 72 13.70 17.09 -5.90
CA ARG A 72 13.81 17.66 -7.25
C ARG A 72 13.04 18.99 -7.38
N CYS A 73 11.89 19.11 -6.73
CA CYS A 73 11.11 20.36 -6.68
C CYS A 73 11.82 21.44 -5.85
N ALA A 74 12.43 21.08 -4.72
CA ALA A 74 13.17 22.01 -3.87
C ALA A 74 14.37 22.63 -4.61
N ARG A 75 15.12 21.81 -5.37
CA ARG A 75 16.22 22.27 -6.25
C ARG A 75 15.75 23.01 -7.51
N SER A 76 14.44 23.15 -7.70
CA SER A 76 13.85 23.86 -8.84
C SER A 76 13.43 25.30 -8.51
N ARG A 77 13.43 25.66 -7.23
CA ARG A 77 13.32 27.04 -6.77
C ARG A 77 14.71 27.64 -6.70
#